data_AF-A0A7J8JNK2-F1
#
_entry.id   AF-A0A7J8JNK2-F1
#
_cell.length_a   1.000
_cell.length_b   1.000
_cell.length_c   1.000
_cell.angle_alpha   90.00
_cell.angle_beta   90.00
_cell.angle_gamma   90.00
#
_symmetry.space_group_name_H-M   'P 1'
#
loop_
_entity.id
_entity.type
_entity.pdbx_description
1 polymer ?
#
loop_
_entity_poly.entity_id
_entity_poly.type
_entity_poly.pdbx_seq_one_letter_code
_entity_poly.pdbx_strand_id
1 'polypeptide(L)'
;MDNILIQVTGKKRVVLFSPRDAQYLYLSALWFHNVISEEFGVGVNVFWKHLPSECYDKTDTYGNKDPTAASRAAQILDRAIKTLAELPEEYQDFYARRMVLHIQDKAYSKNFE
;
A
#
# COMPACT_ATOMS: atom_id res chain seq x y z
N MET A 1 -8.36 -2.96 -1.88
CA MET A 1 -9.84 -2.98 -1.79
C MET A 1 -10.26 -2.46 -0.43
N ASP A 2 -11.39 -1.77 -0.30
CA ASP A 2 -11.96 -1.51 1.03
C ASP A 2 -12.59 -2.81 1.57
N ASN A 3 -12.73 -2.92 2.89
CA ASN A 3 -13.12 -4.16 3.58
C ASN A 3 -14.12 -3.87 4.71
N ILE A 4 -15.13 -4.73 4.84
CA ILE A 4 -15.93 -4.86 6.06
C ILE A 4 -15.86 -6.30 6.58
N LEU A 5 -15.45 -6.44 7.84
CA LEU A 5 -15.45 -7.71 8.57
C LEU A 5 -16.68 -7.78 9.46
N ILE A 6 -17.57 -8.73 9.16
CA ILE A 6 -18.79 -9.00 9.92
C ILE A 6 -18.58 -10.28 10.73
N GLN A 7 -18.53 -10.15 12.05
CA GLN A 7 -18.48 -11.30 12.93
C GLN A 7 -19.89 -11.85 13.15
N VAL A 8 -20.14 -13.10 12.77
CA VAL A 8 -21.46 -13.73 12.82
C VAL A 8 -21.66 -14.49 14.14
N THR A 9 -20.65 -15.25 14.58
CA THR A 9 -20.69 -15.99 15.86
C THR A 9 -19.34 -15.97 16.55
N GLY A 10 -19.30 -16.06 17.88
CA GLY A 10 -18.06 -16.06 18.67
C GLY A 10 -17.37 -14.70 18.70
N LYS A 11 -16.29 -14.61 19.48
CA LYS A 11 -15.55 -13.37 19.74
C LYS A 11 -14.21 -13.28 19.00
N LYS A 12 -13.97 -12.13 18.37
CA LYS A 12 -12.67 -11.77 17.76
C LYS A 12 -12.17 -10.45 18.29
N ARG A 13 -10.87 -10.38 18.55
CA ARG A 13 -10.16 -9.14 18.85
C ARG A 13 -9.46 -8.65 17.58
N VAL A 14 -9.70 -7.40 17.22
CA VAL A 14 -9.09 -6.75 16.06
C VAL A 14 -8.25 -5.58 16.54
N VAL A 15 -6.97 -5.57 16.16
CA VAL A 15 -6.07 -4.42 16.36
C VAL A 15 -5.90 -3.73 15.02
N LEU A 16 -6.19 -2.43 14.98
CA LEU A 16 -6.06 -1.58 13.81
C LEU A 16 -4.87 -0.65 14.03
N PHE A 17 -4.02 -0.51 13.02
CA PHE A 17 -2.97 0.50 13.01
C PHE A 17 -3.45 1.70 12.20
N SER A 18 -3.27 2.90 12.75
CA SER A 18 -3.61 4.10 11.99
C SER A 18 -2.70 4.15 10.76
N PRO A 19 -3.22 4.57 9.60
CA PRO A 19 -2.39 4.87 8.43
C PRO A 19 -1.28 5.91 8.69
N ARG A 20 -1.35 6.62 9.83
CA ARG A 20 -0.35 7.60 10.29
C ARG A 20 0.81 6.99 11.07
N ASP A 21 0.66 5.75 11.57
CA ASP A 21 1.61 5.13 12.51
C ASP A 21 2.80 4.46 11.80
N ALA A 22 2.77 4.35 10.47
CA ALA A 22 3.88 3.80 9.69
C ALA A 22 4.05 4.51 8.32
N GLN A 23 5.29 4.80 7.95
CA GLN A 23 5.63 5.33 6.61
C GLN A 23 5.33 4.27 5.55
N TYR A 24 4.82 4.71 4.39
CA TYR A 24 4.42 3.87 3.25
C TYR A 24 3.18 3.00 3.48
N LEU A 25 2.42 3.23 4.55
CA LEU A 25 1.19 2.50 4.92
C LEU A 25 -0.09 3.09 4.32
N TYR A 26 0.03 3.90 3.26
CA TYR A 26 -1.10 4.65 2.71
C TYR A 26 -1.77 3.93 1.55
N LEU A 27 -3.03 3.56 1.74
CA LEU A 27 -4.18 3.70 0.84
C LEU A 27 -5.42 3.43 1.72
N SER A 28 -6.57 4.05 1.46
CA SER A 28 -7.82 3.84 2.23
C SER A 28 -8.23 2.37 2.38
N ALA A 29 -7.76 1.54 1.45
CA ALA A 29 -7.87 0.10 1.38
C ALA A 29 -6.82 -0.71 2.19
N LEU A 30 -5.82 -0.07 2.82
CA LEU A 30 -4.62 -0.70 3.40
C LEU A 30 -4.53 -0.53 4.92
N TRP A 31 -5.66 -0.53 5.62
CA TRP A 31 -5.64 -0.59 7.09
C TRP A 31 -5.08 -1.95 7.53
N PHE A 32 -3.87 -1.93 8.07
CA PHE A 32 -3.28 -3.12 8.66
C PHE A 32 -4.11 -3.49 9.88
N HIS A 33 -4.56 -4.73 9.86
CA HIS A 33 -5.35 -5.30 10.93
C HIS A 33 -4.77 -6.65 11.32
N ASN A 34 -4.66 -6.87 12.63
CA ASN A 34 -4.38 -8.19 13.18
C ASN A 34 -5.64 -8.70 13.88
N VAL A 35 -6.05 -9.93 13.56
CA VAL A 35 -7.26 -10.53 14.09
C VAL A 35 -6.90 -11.79 14.84
N ILE A 36 -7.31 -11.85 16.11
CA ILE A 36 -7.17 -13.03 16.96
C ILE A 36 -8.56 -13.52 17.34
N SER A 37 -8.84 -14.80 17.07
CA SER A 37 -10.06 -15.45 17.53
C SER A 37 -9.89 -15.81 19.00
N GLU A 38 -10.71 -15.23 19.87
CA GLU A 38 -10.70 -15.54 21.31
C GLU A 38 -11.59 -16.75 21.60
N GLU A 39 -12.57 -16.99 20.74
CA GLU A 39 -13.48 -18.13 20.78
C GLU A 39 -13.61 -18.76 19.39
N PHE A 40 -14.21 -19.95 19.33
CA PHE A 40 -14.66 -20.50 18.06
C PHE A 40 -15.79 -19.62 17.50
N GLY A 41 -15.70 -19.27 16.22
CA GLY A 41 -16.64 -18.35 15.62
C GLY A 41 -16.51 -18.25 14.10
N VAL A 42 -17.58 -17.82 13.45
CA VAL A 42 -17.64 -17.59 12.01
C VAL A 42 -17.67 -16.09 11.76
N GLY A 43 -16.86 -15.62 10.81
CA GLY A 43 -16.89 -14.24 10.34
C GLY A 43 -16.83 -14.19 8.82
N VAL A 44 -17.47 -13.18 8.24
CA VAL A 44 -17.54 -12.95 6.80
C VAL A 44 -16.83 -11.64 6.50
N ASN A 45 -15.94 -11.66 5.52
CA ASN A 45 -15.24 -10.47 5.05
C ASN A 45 -15.71 -10.16 3.63
N VAL A 46 -16.13 -8.93 3.39
CA VAL A 46 -16.57 -8.45 2.08
C VAL A 46 -15.66 -7.32 1.63
N PHE A 47 -15.07 -7.49 0.45
CA PHE A 47 -14.22 -6.50 -0.18
C PHE A 47 -14.94 -5.79 -1.33
N TRP A 48 -14.72 -4.48 -1.49
CA TRP A 48 -15.21 -3.73 -2.64
C TRP A 48 -14.18 -2.75 -3.18
N LYS A 49 -14.42 -2.29 -4.41
CA LYS A 49 -13.58 -1.32 -5.11
C LYS A 49 -13.99 0.09 -4.71
N HIS A 50 -13.04 0.83 -4.14
CA HIS A 50 -13.20 2.25 -3.82
C HIS A 50 -12.94 3.15 -5.05
N LEU A 51 -12.03 2.71 -5.92
CA LEU A 51 -11.65 3.39 -7.15
C LEU A 51 -12.44 2.82 -8.35
N PRO A 52 -12.41 3.51 -9.51
CA PRO A 52 -12.91 2.93 -10.76
C PRO A 52 -12.29 1.56 -11.06
N SER A 53 -13.07 0.66 -11.66
CA SER A 53 -12.70 -0.75 -11.81
C SER A 53 -11.45 -0.98 -12.65
N GLU A 54 -11.16 -0.07 -13.58
CA GLU A 54 -9.99 -0.03 -14.45
C GLU A 54 -8.68 0.25 -13.71
N CYS A 55 -8.74 0.82 -12.50
CA CYS A 55 -7.55 1.07 -11.69
C CYS A 55 -6.97 -0.21 -11.09
N TYR A 56 -7.73 -1.31 -11.05
CA TYR A 56 -7.34 -2.57 -10.42
C TYR A 56 -6.80 -3.59 -11.45
N ASP A 57 -5.87 -4.44 -11.02
CA ASP A 57 -5.38 -5.54 -11.84
C ASP A 57 -6.50 -6.56 -12.08
N LYS A 58 -6.77 -6.88 -13.35
CA LYS A 58 -7.81 -7.85 -13.76
C LYS A 58 -7.50 -9.29 -13.34
N THR A 59 -6.23 -9.58 -13.08
CA THR A 59 -5.74 -10.88 -12.62
C THR A 59 -5.72 -10.99 -11.09
N ASP A 60 -6.05 -9.92 -10.37
CA ASP A 60 -6.16 -9.94 -8.92
C ASP A 60 -7.52 -10.48 -8.49
N THR A 61 -7.56 -11.76 -8.10
CA THR A 61 -8.76 -12.41 -7.59
C THR A 61 -8.98 -12.18 -6.09
N TYR A 62 -7.97 -11.72 -5.36
CA TYR A 62 -8.04 -11.56 -3.91
C TYR A 62 -8.23 -10.10 -3.49
N GLY A 63 -7.68 -9.15 -4.23
CA GLY A 63 -7.68 -7.72 -3.89
C GLY A 63 -6.41 -7.24 -3.18
N ASN A 64 -5.31 -8.01 -3.28
CA ASN A 64 -4.01 -7.73 -2.65
C ASN A 64 -3.03 -7.02 -3.58
N LYS A 65 -3.26 -7.02 -4.89
CA LYS A 65 -2.36 -6.38 -5.83
C LYS A 65 -2.54 -4.86 -5.78
N ASP A 66 -1.44 -4.15 -5.99
CA ASP A 66 -1.48 -2.71 -6.11
C ASP A 66 -2.34 -2.28 -7.31
N PRO A 67 -2.92 -1.07 -7.27
CA PRO A 67 -3.50 -0.45 -8.46
C PRO A 67 -2.51 -0.45 -9.62
N THR A 68 -3.01 -0.66 -10.84
CA THR A 68 -2.19 -0.83 -12.05
C THR A 68 -1.24 0.35 -12.29
N ALA A 69 -1.68 1.57 -11.95
CA ALA A 69 -0.85 2.77 -12.02
C ALA A 69 0.33 2.74 -11.04
N ALA A 70 0.12 2.26 -9.81
CA ALA A 70 1.17 2.12 -8.80
C ALA A 70 2.18 1.03 -9.20
N SER A 71 1.71 -0.14 -9.64
CA SER A 71 2.60 -1.20 -10.14
C SER A 71 3.45 -0.73 -11.33
N ARG A 72 2.86 0.03 -12.26
CA ARG A 72 3.60 0.61 -13.39
C ARG A 72 4.62 1.64 -12.94
N ALA A 73 4.26 2.51 -11.99
CA ALA A 73 5.19 3.50 -11.44
C ALA A 73 6.40 2.84 -10.76
N ALA A 74 6.18 1.77 -9.98
CA ALA A 74 7.24 0.97 -9.37
C ALA A 74 8.18 0.36 -10.43
N GLN A 75 7.62 -0.23 -11.49
CA GLN A 75 8.44 -0.78 -12.59
C GLN A 75 9.28 0.29 -13.30
N ILE A 76 8.77 1.52 -13.45
CA ILE A 76 9.52 2.63 -14.03
C ILE A 76 10.64 3.08 -13.08
N LEU A 77 10.35 3.12 -11.77
CA LEU A 77 11.34 3.44 -10.74
C LEU A 77 12.49 2.44 -10.75
N ASP A 78 12.21 1.13 -10.81
CA ASP A 78 13.23 0.08 -10.91
C ASP A 78 14.15 0.27 -12.11
N ARG A 79 13.60 0.68 -13.25
CA ARG A 79 14.39 0.99 -14.45
C ARG A 79 15.29 2.21 -14.22
N ALA A 80 14.78 3.26 -13.58
CA ALA A 80 15.56 4.45 -13.26
C ALA A 80 16.71 4.13 -12.29
N ILE A 81 16.45 3.30 -11.27
CA ILE A 81 17.48 2.83 -10.33
C ILE A 81 18.54 2.01 -11.07
N LYS A 82 18.13 1.15 -12.01
CA LYS A 82 19.06 0.35 -12.81
C LYS A 82 19.97 1.23 -13.67
N THR A 83 19.47 2.31 -14.26
CA THR A 83 20.30 3.29 -14.98
C THR A 83 21.28 3.99 -14.05
N LEU A 84 20.85 4.31 -12.82
CA LEU A 84 21.72 4.96 -11.85
C LEU A 84 22.88 4.07 -11.39
N ALA A 85 22.70 2.74 -11.42
CA ALA A 85 23.72 1.76 -11.09
C ALA A 85 24.88 1.69 -12.11
N GLU A 86 24.82 2.43 -13.23
CA GLU A 86 25.94 2.59 -14.17
C GLU A 86 27.03 3.55 -13.63
N LEU A 87 26.70 4.34 -12.60
CA LEU A 87 27.62 5.27 -11.94
C LEU A 87 28.40 4.58 -10.79
N PRO A 88 29.56 5.14 -10.39
CA PRO A 88 30.21 4.73 -9.14
C PRO A 88 29.30 4.92 -7.92
N GLU A 89 29.48 4.07 -6.90
CA GLU A 89 28.60 3.98 -5.72
C GLU A 89 28.34 5.32 -5.03
N GLU A 90 29.37 6.16 -4.85
CA GLU A 90 29.23 7.47 -4.22
C GLU A 90 28.29 8.41 -5.00
N TYR A 91 28.36 8.37 -6.33
CA TYR A 91 27.49 9.18 -7.19
C TYR A 91 26.08 8.61 -7.21
N GLN A 92 25.94 7.29 -7.23
CA GLN A 92 24.65 6.62 -7.14
C GLN A 92 23.92 7.00 -5.84
N ASP A 93 24.58 6.95 -4.69
CA ASP A 93 23.98 7.34 -3.39
C ASP A 93 23.52 8.81 -3.41
N PHE A 94 24.39 9.71 -3.87
CA PHE A 94 24.06 11.14 -3.96
C PHE A 94 22.81 11.41 -4.81
N TYR A 95 22.75 10.83 -6.01
CA TYR A 95 21.61 11.03 -6.92
C TYR A 95 20.35 10.30 -6.45
N ALA A 96 20.47 9.14 -5.81
CA ALA A 96 19.33 8.43 -5.22
C ALA A 96 18.66 9.27 -4.13
N ARG A 97 19.45 9.86 -3.21
CA ARG A 97 18.92 10.78 -2.18
C ARG A 97 18.21 11.98 -2.80
N ARG A 98 18.77 12.54 -3.86
CA ARG A 98 18.15 13.65 -4.60
C ARG A 98 16.81 13.25 -5.23
N MET A 99 16.70 12.04 -5.78
CA MET A 99 15.44 11.54 -6.33
C MET A 99 14.36 11.38 -5.24
N VAL A 100 14.73 10.87 -4.05
CA VAL A 100 13.80 10.76 -2.92
C VAL A 100 13.27 12.13 -2.51
N LEU A 101 14.14 13.13 -2.35
CA LEU A 101 13.73 14.51 -2.02
C LEU A 101 12.80 15.10 -3.09
N HIS A 102 13.08 14.82 -4.36
CA HIS A 102 12.24 15.28 -5.46
C HIS A 102 10.84 14.65 -5.43
N ILE A 103 10.76 13.34 -5.13
CA ILE A 103 9.49 12.63 -4.96
C ILE A 103 8.72 13.22 -3.77
N GLN A 104 9.39 13.48 -2.66
CA GLN A 104 8.78 14.09 -1.48
C GLN A 104 8.19 15.48 -1.79
N ASP A 105 8.94 16.38 -2.46
CA ASP A 105 8.43 17.71 -2.81
C ASP A 105 7.24 17.68 -3.78
N LYS A 106 7.27 16.78 -4.77
CA LYS A 106 6.30 16.79 -5.88
C LYS A 106 5.08 15.91 -5.67
N ALA A 107 5.24 14.77 -5.01
CA ALA A 107 4.19 13.75 -4.94
C ALA A 107 3.50 13.69 -3.57
N TYR A 108 4.15 14.17 -2.50
CA TYR A 108 3.53 14.14 -1.17
C TYR A 108 2.55 15.29 -1.06
N SER A 109 1.36 15.02 -0.53
CA SER A 109 0.36 16.06 -0.28
C SER A 109 0.87 17.02 0.79
N LYS A 110 0.72 18.32 0.55
CA LYS A 110 1.04 19.38 1.51
C LYS A 110 -0.05 19.59 2.56
N ASN A 111 -1.20 18.94 2.40
CA ASN A 111 -2.40 19.11 3.23
C ASN A 111 -2.46 18.11 4.40
N PHE A 112 -1.31 17.74 4.97
CA PHE A 112 -1.22 16.82 6.10
C PHE A 112 -0.82 17.55 7.40
N GLU A 113 -1.50 18.67 7.69
CA GLU A 113 -1.68 19.19 9.07
C GLU A 113 -3.04 18.72 9.61
#